data_AF-A0A5C7EYM4-F1
#
_entry.id   AF-A0A5C7EYM4-F1
#
_cell.length_a   1.000
_cell.length_b   1.000
_cell.length_c   1.000
_cell.angle_alpha   90.00
_cell.angle_beta   90.00
_cell.angle_gamma   90.00
#
_symmetry.space_group_name_H-M   'P 1'
#
loop_
_entity.id
_entity.type
_entity.pdbx_description
1 polymer ?
#
loop_
_entity_poly.entity_id
_entity_poly.type
_entity_poly.pdbx_seq_one_letter_code
_entity_poly.pdbx_strand_id
1 'polypeptide(L)'
;MLYRFNEYHGTLGNDQMLTGTWSANFALSGDDILQAKSNSNSNINLGGAGNDTYILSNNATMTILDSGGVDRLVATGISLFSPYSWSITIDGGRHILAGNYATGQTVAIANWRNPTNQIEWVTLKEGTFSVELIAALLPSMSGYLGDFSIDYLIQAGFFLSGTTRADVEELINYLQQRETAMEQMAQVLKHLDIGWDTAKDIVLAHVDRPDWIFDVSRQLGINNAMLAALVRVQTDDVKNYFLMNGYDANLLG
;
A
#
# COMPACT_ATOMS: atom_id res chain seq x y z
N MET A 1 8.64 2.42 -13.70
CA MET A 1 8.14 3.07 -12.48
C MET A 1 9.09 4.15 -11.96
N LEU A 2 8.59 5.39 -11.86
CA LEU A 2 9.34 6.57 -11.36
C LEU A 2 9.54 6.54 -9.84
N TYR A 3 8.59 5.97 -9.10
CA TYR A 3 8.68 5.80 -7.65
C TYR A 3 9.36 4.48 -7.28
N ARG A 4 10.29 4.54 -6.32
CA ARG A 4 10.92 3.35 -5.72
C ARG A 4 10.83 3.47 -4.21
N PHE A 5 10.11 2.55 -3.59
CA PHE A 5 9.96 2.45 -2.15
C PHE A 5 10.74 1.24 -1.64
N ASN A 6 11.26 1.31 -0.41
CA ASN A 6 11.71 0.12 0.27
C ASN A 6 10.48 -0.73 0.64
N GLU A 7 10.42 -1.96 0.15
CA GLU A 7 9.32 -2.89 0.44
C GLU A 7 9.59 -3.68 1.73
N TYR A 8 8.60 -3.69 2.62
CA TYR A 8 8.55 -4.50 3.83
C TYR A 8 7.22 -5.25 3.87
N HIS A 9 7.22 -6.46 4.42
CA HIS A 9 5.99 -7.22 4.61
C HIS A 9 5.90 -7.83 6.00
N GLY A 10 4.69 -8.06 6.46
CA GLY A 10 4.35 -8.87 7.62
C GLY A 10 4.28 -10.35 7.27
N THR A 11 3.37 -11.04 7.95
CA THR A 11 3.10 -12.46 7.94
C THR A 11 1.62 -12.70 7.69
N LEU A 12 1.18 -13.96 7.68
CA LEU A 12 -0.25 -14.31 7.56
C LEU A 12 -0.99 -14.32 8.91
N GLY A 13 -0.49 -13.56 9.88
CA GLY A 13 -1.08 -13.40 11.19
C GLY A 13 -0.80 -12.01 11.71
N ASN A 14 -1.33 -11.70 12.89
CA ASN A 14 -1.33 -10.32 13.39
C ASN A 14 0.08 -9.78 13.63
N ASP A 15 0.40 -8.69 12.96
CA ASP A 15 1.68 -8.01 12.97
C ASP A 15 1.60 -6.59 13.54
N GLN A 16 2.74 -6.14 14.07
CA GLN A 16 2.92 -4.75 14.48
C GLN A 16 4.10 -4.16 13.73
N MET A 17 3.81 -3.24 12.81
CA MET A 17 4.78 -2.62 11.92
C MET A 17 4.99 -1.15 12.25
N LEU A 18 6.22 -0.77 12.58
CA LEU A 18 6.63 0.63 12.63
C LEU A 18 7.15 1.07 11.25
N THR A 19 6.35 1.84 10.52
CA THR A 19 6.61 2.17 9.11
C THR A 19 7.45 3.45 8.96
N GLY A 20 8.38 3.41 8.01
CA GLY A 20 9.44 4.41 7.85
C GLY A 20 9.28 5.29 6.61
N THR A 21 10.21 6.22 6.44
CA THR A 21 10.22 7.13 5.28
C THR A 21 10.55 6.40 3.99
N TRP A 22 9.84 6.73 2.90
CA TRP A 22 10.00 6.10 1.59
C TRP A 22 9.88 4.57 1.64
N SER A 23 8.89 4.06 2.38
CA SER A 23 8.56 2.63 2.44
C SER A 23 7.18 2.30 1.87
N ALA A 24 7.05 1.09 1.33
CA ALA A 24 5.79 0.42 1.06
C ALA A 24 5.72 -0.79 2.00
N ASN A 25 4.65 -0.89 2.77
CA ASN A 25 4.51 -1.84 3.88
C ASN A 25 3.24 -2.65 3.62
N PHE A 26 3.40 -3.97 3.51
CA PHE A 26 2.34 -4.93 3.21
C PHE A 26 2.13 -5.80 4.45
N ALA A 27 1.11 -5.56 5.27
CA ALA A 27 0.95 -6.36 6.50
C ALA A 27 0.46 -7.78 6.20
N LEU A 28 -0.32 -7.94 5.11
CA LEU A 28 -0.88 -9.19 4.57
C LEU A 28 -2.15 -9.61 5.34
N SER A 29 -2.50 -10.89 5.37
CA SER A 29 -3.63 -11.35 6.19
C SER A 29 -3.33 -11.25 7.68
N GLY A 30 -4.24 -10.65 8.46
CA GLY A 30 -4.09 -10.49 9.90
C GLY A 30 -4.93 -9.32 10.41
N ASP A 31 -5.13 -9.22 11.72
CA ASP A 31 -5.56 -7.93 12.30
C ASP A 31 -4.29 -7.15 12.68
N ASP A 32 -3.81 -6.31 11.77
CA ASP A 32 -2.47 -5.71 11.85
C ASP A 32 -2.48 -4.29 12.39
N ILE A 33 -1.33 -3.86 12.92
CA ILE A 33 -1.11 -2.48 13.37
C ILE A 33 0.04 -1.87 12.57
N LEU A 34 -0.27 -0.89 11.73
CA LEU A 34 0.71 -0.16 10.93
C LEU A 34 0.86 1.27 11.46
N GLN A 35 1.92 1.53 12.23
CA GLN A 35 2.21 2.84 12.80
C GLN A 35 3.26 3.58 12.00
N ALA A 36 2.90 4.72 11.40
CA ALA A 36 3.90 5.63 10.83
C ALA A 36 4.78 6.21 11.93
N LYS A 37 6.10 6.12 11.76
CA LYS A 37 7.08 6.70 12.69
C LYS A 37 6.94 8.23 12.74
N SER A 38 7.21 8.84 13.90
CA SER A 38 7.25 10.32 13.96
C SER A 38 8.35 10.88 13.05
N ASN A 39 8.09 12.01 12.40
CA ASN A 39 9.01 12.65 11.45
C ASN A 39 9.31 11.79 10.21
N SER A 40 8.34 11.01 9.72
CA SER A 40 8.49 10.17 8.52
C SER A 40 7.66 10.67 7.35
N ASN A 41 8.23 10.68 6.15
CA ASN A 41 7.53 11.12 4.94
C ASN A 41 7.29 9.97 3.97
N SER A 42 6.17 10.01 3.26
CA SER A 42 5.85 9.09 2.16
C SER A 42 5.88 7.62 2.58
N ASN A 43 5.11 7.27 3.61
CA ASN A 43 4.94 5.88 4.04
C ASN A 43 3.67 5.34 3.39
N ILE A 44 3.80 4.31 2.56
CA ILE A 44 2.65 3.64 1.96
C ILE A 44 2.35 2.38 2.76
N ASN A 45 1.13 2.29 3.26
CA ASN A 45 0.68 1.22 4.14
C ASN A 45 -0.50 0.50 3.48
N LEU A 46 -0.39 -0.82 3.38
CA LEU A 46 -1.42 -1.73 2.92
C LEU A 46 -1.57 -2.78 4.02
N GLY A 47 -2.74 -2.80 4.64
CA GLY A 47 -3.08 -3.73 5.72
C GLY A 47 -3.21 -5.11 5.15
N GLY A 48 -4.19 -5.30 4.28
CA GLY A 48 -4.39 -6.55 3.58
C GLY A 48 -5.78 -7.07 3.91
N ALA A 49 -5.87 -8.33 4.30
CA ALA A 49 -7.14 -8.92 4.70
C ALA A 49 -7.22 -9.06 6.23
N GLY A 50 -8.21 -8.44 6.85
CA GLY A 50 -8.43 -8.53 8.30
C GLY A 50 -8.90 -7.19 8.84
N ASN A 51 -8.83 -6.92 10.14
CA ASN A 51 -9.24 -5.62 10.68
C ASN A 51 -8.02 -4.82 11.11
N ASP A 52 -7.53 -3.99 10.22
CA ASP A 52 -6.25 -3.31 10.36
C ASP A 52 -6.38 -1.96 11.04
N THR A 53 -5.34 -1.59 11.79
CA THR A 53 -5.25 -0.30 12.47
C THR A 53 -4.02 0.50 11.99
N TYR A 54 -4.29 1.61 11.31
CA TYR A 54 -3.31 2.56 10.83
C TYR A 54 -3.13 3.70 11.84
N ILE A 55 -1.92 3.88 12.37
CA ILE A 55 -1.63 4.90 13.38
C ILE A 55 -0.73 5.97 12.79
N LEU A 56 -1.24 7.20 12.69
CA LEU A 56 -0.48 8.35 12.22
C LEU A 56 0.17 9.07 13.39
N SER A 57 1.51 9.12 13.40
CA SER A 57 2.27 9.89 14.39
C SER A 57 2.43 11.36 13.99
N ASN A 58 2.84 12.21 14.92
CA ASN A 58 3.14 13.61 14.63
C ASN A 58 4.27 13.76 13.60
N ASN A 59 4.18 14.81 12.78
CA ASN A 59 5.09 15.09 11.67
C ASN A 59 5.26 13.90 10.72
N ALA A 60 4.21 13.12 10.49
CA ALA A 60 4.26 11.97 9.61
C ALA A 60 3.27 12.12 8.44
N THR A 61 3.67 11.58 7.28
CA THR A 61 2.83 11.46 6.10
C THR A 61 2.60 9.99 5.76
N MET A 62 1.34 9.56 5.74
CA MET A 62 0.92 8.20 5.42
C MET A 62 0.00 8.18 4.20
N THR A 63 0.18 7.22 3.31
CA THR A 63 -0.79 6.86 2.29
C THR A 63 -1.32 5.48 2.62
N ILE A 64 -2.63 5.31 2.66
CA ILE A 64 -3.30 4.04 2.90
C ILE A 64 -3.91 3.56 1.59
N LEU A 65 -3.57 2.33 1.22
CA LEU A 65 -4.22 1.57 0.14
C LEU A 65 -4.69 0.25 0.73
N ASP A 66 -5.87 0.26 1.34
CA ASP A 66 -6.41 -0.96 1.94
C ASP A 66 -6.94 -1.94 0.90
N SER A 67 -7.11 -3.21 1.29
CA SER A 67 -7.66 -4.27 0.44
C SER A 67 -8.65 -5.23 1.09
N GLY A 68 -9.05 -4.99 2.35
CA GLY A 68 -10.36 -5.39 2.85
C GLY A 68 -10.41 -5.70 4.35
N GLY A 69 -11.53 -5.36 4.97
CA GLY A 69 -11.58 -5.45 6.42
C GLY A 69 -12.70 -4.68 7.06
N VAL A 70 -12.57 -4.50 8.37
CA VAL A 70 -13.21 -3.40 9.10
C VAL A 70 -12.11 -2.59 9.76
N ASP A 71 -11.56 -1.67 8.98
CA ASP A 71 -10.29 -1.03 9.20
C ASP A 71 -10.44 0.31 9.92
N ARG A 72 -9.35 0.72 10.58
CA ARG A 72 -9.32 1.90 11.42
C ARG A 72 -8.10 2.77 11.18
N LEU A 73 -8.33 4.05 10.94
CA LEU A 73 -7.30 5.09 11.00
C LEU A 73 -7.33 5.81 12.35
N VAL A 74 -6.17 5.99 12.98
CA VAL A 74 -5.96 6.84 14.16
C VAL A 74 -5.09 8.03 13.79
N ALA A 75 -5.70 9.20 13.65
CA ALA A 75 -5.07 10.47 13.27
C ALA A 75 -5.50 11.60 14.24
N THR A 76 -5.18 11.43 15.51
CA THR A 76 -5.64 12.32 16.61
C THR A 76 -5.05 13.73 16.57
N GLY A 77 -4.04 13.96 15.74
CA GLY A 77 -3.51 15.29 15.45
C GLY A 77 -4.30 16.06 14.40
N ILE A 78 -5.24 15.41 13.71
CA ILE A 78 -6.19 16.01 12.77
C ILE A 78 -7.52 16.23 13.50
N SER A 79 -8.17 17.36 13.22
CA SER A 79 -9.37 17.83 13.90
C SER A 79 -10.38 18.36 12.90
N LEU A 80 -11.65 18.01 13.09
CA LEU A 80 -12.73 18.45 12.21
C LEU A 80 -13.02 19.96 12.33
N PHE A 81 -12.71 20.57 13.47
CA PHE A 81 -13.10 21.95 13.78
C PHE A 81 -11.91 22.90 13.95
N SER A 82 -10.68 22.43 13.73
CA SER A 82 -9.48 23.25 13.88
C SER A 82 -9.18 24.03 12.60
N PRO A 83 -8.84 25.33 12.68
CA PRO A 83 -8.36 26.10 11.53
C PRO A 83 -6.96 25.65 11.06
N TYR A 84 -6.27 24.80 11.82
CA TYR A 84 -4.99 24.22 11.42
C TYR A 84 -5.15 22.92 10.64
N SER A 85 -6.34 22.32 10.66
CA SER A 85 -6.64 21.14 9.85
C SER A 85 -7.08 21.56 8.46
N TRP A 86 -6.73 20.75 7.47
CA TRP A 86 -7.13 20.94 6.10
C TRP A 86 -7.46 19.59 5.47
N SER A 87 -8.26 19.64 4.40
CA SER A 87 -8.62 18.45 3.62
C SER A 87 -8.91 18.82 2.18
N ILE A 88 -8.65 17.89 1.28
CA ILE A 88 -9.08 17.93 -0.11
C ILE A 88 -9.64 16.57 -0.50
N THR A 89 -10.51 16.58 -1.49
CA THR A 89 -10.81 15.38 -2.25
C THR A 89 -10.10 15.40 -3.59
N ILE A 90 -9.90 14.22 -4.17
CA ILE A 90 -9.16 14.08 -5.43
C ILE A 90 -9.97 13.26 -6.42
N ASP A 91 -10.02 13.73 -7.68
CA ASP A 91 -10.71 13.12 -8.82
C ASP A 91 -12.17 12.76 -8.50
N GLY A 92 -12.98 13.77 -8.15
CA GLY A 92 -14.41 13.58 -7.87
C GLY A 92 -14.67 12.84 -6.56
N GLY A 93 -13.75 12.95 -5.59
CA GLY A 93 -13.85 12.23 -4.32
C GLY A 93 -13.36 10.78 -4.31
N ARG A 94 -12.63 10.34 -5.35
CA ARG A 94 -12.03 9.01 -5.40
C ARG A 94 -10.96 8.80 -4.31
N HIS A 95 -10.21 9.85 -3.98
CA HIS A 95 -9.24 9.83 -2.89
C HIS A 95 -9.50 10.98 -1.91
N ILE A 96 -9.03 10.82 -0.68
CA ILE A 96 -9.01 11.86 0.34
C ILE A 96 -7.55 12.15 0.68
N LEU A 97 -7.20 13.43 0.82
CA LEU A 97 -5.95 13.87 1.43
C LEU A 97 -6.30 14.88 2.53
N ALA A 98 -5.85 14.63 3.75
CA ALA A 98 -6.12 15.48 4.90
C ALA A 98 -4.86 15.64 5.75
N GLY A 99 -4.79 16.75 6.49
CA GLY A 99 -3.67 17.00 7.37
C GLY A 99 -3.92 18.10 8.38
N ASN A 100 -2.91 18.37 9.19
CA ASN A 100 -2.93 19.44 10.16
C ASN A 100 -1.54 20.10 10.26
N TYR A 101 -1.49 21.41 10.03
CA TYR A 101 -0.24 22.17 10.01
C TYR A 101 0.45 22.25 11.38
N ALA A 102 -0.31 22.18 12.47
CA ALA A 102 0.24 22.31 13.82
C ALA A 102 0.88 21.00 14.32
N THR A 103 0.30 19.85 13.95
CA THR A 103 0.83 18.53 14.35
C THR A 103 1.72 17.89 13.29
N GLY A 104 1.71 18.43 12.07
CA GLY A 104 2.43 17.89 10.92
C GLY A 104 1.90 16.54 10.43
N GLN A 105 0.73 16.10 10.92
CA GLN A 105 0.07 14.89 10.45
C GLN A 105 -0.50 15.10 9.05
N THR A 106 -0.22 14.20 8.12
CA THR A 106 -0.83 14.16 6.79
C THR A 106 -1.18 12.71 6.43
N VAL A 107 -2.38 12.50 5.88
CA VAL A 107 -2.85 11.19 5.44
C VAL A 107 -3.55 11.27 4.10
N ALA A 108 -3.20 10.37 3.19
CA ALA A 108 -3.95 10.08 1.99
C ALA A 108 -4.66 8.74 2.14
N ILE A 109 -5.96 8.68 1.82
CA ILE A 109 -6.73 7.44 1.74
C ILE A 109 -7.10 7.25 0.27
N ALA A 110 -6.50 6.26 -0.38
CA ALA A 110 -6.67 6.05 -1.79
C ALA A 110 -7.85 5.12 -2.09
N ASN A 111 -8.61 5.41 -3.16
CA ASN A 111 -9.71 4.55 -3.63
C ASN A 111 -10.76 4.21 -2.56
N TRP A 112 -10.92 5.05 -1.53
CA TRP A 112 -11.75 4.74 -0.35
C TRP A 112 -13.23 4.49 -0.67
N ARG A 113 -13.72 4.97 -1.82
CA ARG A 113 -15.10 4.73 -2.29
C ARG A 113 -15.31 3.32 -2.83
N ASN A 114 -14.24 2.59 -3.12
CA ASN A 114 -14.35 1.16 -3.40
C ASN A 114 -14.49 0.45 -2.05
N PRO A 115 -15.60 -0.27 -1.79
CA PRO A 115 -15.82 -0.93 -0.50
C PRO A 115 -14.73 -1.93 -0.11
N THR A 116 -13.95 -2.45 -1.07
CA THR A 116 -12.82 -3.34 -0.75
C THR A 116 -11.57 -2.60 -0.28
N ASN A 117 -11.49 -1.28 -0.48
CA ASN A 117 -10.30 -0.48 -0.16
C ASN A 117 -10.64 0.61 0.89
N GLN A 118 -11.78 0.44 1.55
CA GLN A 118 -12.35 1.45 2.41
C GLN A 118 -11.73 1.34 3.81
N ILE A 119 -11.60 2.48 4.48
CA ILE A 119 -11.36 2.52 5.93
C ILE A 119 -12.71 2.80 6.58
N GLU A 120 -13.21 1.93 7.45
CA GLU A 120 -14.55 2.08 8.01
C GLU A 120 -14.57 3.15 9.10
N TRP A 121 -13.53 3.20 9.94
CA TRP A 121 -13.48 4.06 11.12
C TRP A 121 -12.27 4.97 11.16
N VAL A 122 -12.48 6.23 11.52
CA VAL A 122 -11.40 7.21 11.70
C VAL A 122 -11.52 7.85 13.07
N THR A 123 -10.47 7.70 13.87
CA THR A 123 -10.29 8.40 15.14
C THR A 123 -9.51 9.68 14.92
N LEU A 124 -10.22 10.80 15.05
CA LEU A 124 -9.68 12.15 15.03
C LEU A 124 -9.61 12.70 16.46
N LYS A 125 -9.21 13.97 16.61
CA LYS A 125 -9.15 14.64 17.91
C LYS A 125 -10.48 14.62 18.67
N GLU A 126 -11.59 14.75 17.97
CA GLU A 126 -12.93 14.85 18.57
C GLU A 126 -13.56 13.51 18.95
N GLY A 127 -13.08 12.41 18.38
CA GLY A 127 -13.66 11.09 18.56
C GLY A 127 -13.48 10.19 17.35
N THR A 128 -14.20 9.07 17.35
CA THR A 128 -14.22 8.11 16.25
C THR A 128 -15.50 8.29 15.43
N PHE A 129 -15.34 8.38 14.11
CA PHE A 129 -16.42 8.57 13.15
C PHE A 129 -16.27 7.56 12.02
N SER A 130 -17.36 7.25 11.31
CA SER A 130 -17.22 6.50 10.07
C SER A 130 -16.60 7.39 8.99
N VAL A 131 -15.88 6.79 8.03
CA VAL A 131 -15.29 7.58 6.94
C VAL A 131 -16.36 8.24 6.07
N GLU A 132 -17.53 7.61 5.90
CA GLU A 132 -18.64 8.17 5.12
C GLU A 132 -19.20 9.40 5.78
N LEU A 133 -19.32 9.39 7.13
CA LEU A 133 -19.72 10.58 7.87
C LEU A 133 -18.70 11.70 7.68
N ILE A 134 -17.40 11.39 7.79
CA ILE A 134 -16.35 12.39 7.54
C ILE A 134 -16.47 12.93 6.12
N ALA A 135 -16.53 12.06 5.11
CA ALA A 135 -16.62 12.45 3.70
C ALA A 135 -17.86 13.30 3.40
N ALA A 136 -19.00 12.99 4.00
CA ALA A 136 -20.23 13.78 3.86
C ALA A 136 -20.11 15.16 4.52
N LEU A 137 -19.32 15.28 5.59
CA LEU A 137 -19.08 16.54 6.29
C LEU A 137 -18.01 17.40 5.62
N LEU A 138 -17.02 16.81 4.93
CA LEU A 138 -15.88 17.53 4.32
C LEU A 138 -16.29 18.84 3.63
N PRO A 139 -17.29 18.89 2.73
CA PRO A 139 -17.64 20.14 2.03
C PRO A 139 -18.12 21.28 2.93
N SER A 140 -18.57 20.98 4.15
CA SER A 140 -19.04 21.96 5.13
C SER A 140 -17.95 22.44 6.09
N MET A 141 -16.76 21.86 6.03
CA MET A 141 -15.67 22.15 6.96
C MET A 141 -14.87 23.36 6.50
N SER A 142 -14.49 24.23 7.43
CA SER A 142 -13.72 25.44 7.12
C SER A 142 -12.34 25.15 6.51
N GLY A 143 -11.76 23.98 6.83
CA GLY A 143 -10.48 23.51 6.30
C GLY A 143 -10.57 22.75 4.97
N TYR A 144 -11.76 22.59 4.39
CA TYR A 144 -11.92 21.91 3.11
C TYR A 144 -11.57 22.84 1.95
N LEU A 145 -10.56 22.48 1.17
CA LEU A 145 -10.02 23.34 0.11
C LEU A 145 -10.64 23.05 -1.26
N GLY A 146 -11.45 21.99 -1.38
CA GLY A 146 -12.13 21.61 -2.62
C GLY A 146 -11.76 20.21 -3.12
N ASP A 147 -12.28 19.90 -4.31
CA ASP A 147 -11.96 18.70 -5.07
C ASP A 147 -10.99 19.07 -6.19
N PHE A 148 -9.86 18.36 -6.28
CA PHE A 148 -8.81 18.61 -7.26
C PHE A 148 -8.54 17.39 -8.12
N SER A 149 -7.98 17.58 -9.31
CA SER A 149 -7.51 16.46 -10.11
C SER A 149 -6.09 16.05 -9.73
N ILE A 150 -5.70 14.80 -9.99
CA ILE A 150 -4.29 14.38 -9.90
C ILE A 150 -3.40 15.30 -10.76
N ASP A 151 -3.84 15.69 -11.95
CA ASP A 151 -3.09 16.60 -12.83
C ASP A 151 -2.81 17.96 -12.19
N TYR A 152 -3.79 18.50 -11.44
CA TYR A 152 -3.60 19.73 -10.69
C TYR A 152 -2.56 19.55 -9.58
N LEU A 153 -2.65 18.46 -8.82
CA LEU A 153 -1.70 18.18 -7.73
C LEU A 153 -0.27 17.99 -8.25
N ILE A 154 -0.10 17.37 -9.42
CA ILE A 154 1.20 17.27 -10.12
C ILE A 154 1.73 18.68 -10.43
N GLN A 155 0.91 19.54 -11.04
CA GLN A 155 1.31 20.93 -11.36
C GLN A 155 1.62 21.75 -10.11
N ALA A 156 0.91 21.49 -9.01
CA ALA A 156 1.11 22.13 -7.72
C ALA A 156 2.33 21.59 -6.95
N GLY A 157 3.05 20.58 -7.47
CA GLY A 157 4.29 20.07 -6.89
C GLY A 157 4.10 19.09 -5.73
N PHE A 158 2.93 18.44 -5.60
CA PHE A 158 2.71 17.39 -4.61
C PHE A 158 3.44 16.08 -4.94
N PHE A 159 3.88 15.93 -6.19
CA PHE A 159 4.56 14.74 -6.70
C PHE A 159 5.97 15.08 -7.19
N LEU A 160 6.81 14.06 -7.36
CA LEU A 160 8.15 14.23 -7.92
C LEU A 160 8.07 14.85 -9.32
N SER A 161 9.04 15.72 -9.65
CA SER A 161 9.11 16.34 -10.97
C SER A 161 9.17 15.27 -12.07
N GLY A 162 8.37 15.45 -13.13
CA GLY A 162 8.22 14.47 -14.21
C GLY A 162 7.14 13.42 -13.97
N THR A 163 6.49 13.38 -12.79
CA THR A 163 5.34 12.50 -12.55
C THR A 163 4.18 12.89 -13.44
N THR A 164 3.55 11.92 -14.09
CA THR A 164 2.29 12.05 -14.82
C THR A 164 1.14 11.40 -14.05
N ARG A 165 -0.11 11.68 -14.42
CA ARG A 165 -1.27 10.96 -13.88
C ARG A 165 -1.14 9.44 -14.05
N ALA A 166 -0.66 8.99 -15.20
CA ALA A 166 -0.46 7.58 -15.49
C ALA A 166 0.52 6.93 -14.52
N ASP A 167 1.59 7.63 -14.12
CA ASP A 167 2.54 7.11 -13.12
C ASP A 167 1.89 6.91 -11.74
N VAL A 168 1.00 7.82 -11.33
CA VAL A 168 0.28 7.71 -10.05
C VAL A 168 -0.70 6.55 -10.08
N GLU A 169 -1.47 6.42 -11.18
CA GLU A 169 -2.40 5.32 -11.37
C GLU A 169 -1.68 3.97 -11.49
N GLU A 170 -0.55 3.92 -12.19
CA GLU A 170 0.33 2.74 -12.28
C GLU A 170 0.85 2.36 -10.90
N LEU A 171 1.33 3.31 -10.08
CA LEU A 171 1.83 3.03 -8.74
C LEU A 171 0.75 2.41 -7.84
N ILE A 172 -0.46 3.00 -7.83
CA ILE A 172 -1.59 2.47 -7.05
C ILE A 172 -1.90 1.03 -7.47
N ASN A 173 -2.05 0.79 -8.77
CA ASN A 173 -2.37 -0.53 -9.29
C ASN A 173 -1.26 -1.54 -9.02
N TYR A 174 0.00 -1.13 -9.19
CA TYR A 174 1.16 -1.97 -8.91
C TYR A 174 1.17 -2.42 -7.46
N LEU A 175 0.99 -1.51 -6.51
CA LEU A 175 1.04 -1.84 -5.08
C LEU A 175 -0.08 -2.81 -4.67
N GLN A 176 -1.29 -2.65 -5.20
CA GLN A 176 -2.39 -3.57 -4.91
C GLN A 176 -2.15 -4.97 -5.52
N GLN A 177 -1.63 -5.04 -6.75
CA GLN A 177 -1.24 -6.32 -7.35
C GLN A 177 -0.06 -6.96 -6.61
N ARG A 178 0.87 -6.13 -6.12
CA ARG A 178 2.04 -6.55 -5.36
C ARG A 178 1.63 -7.21 -4.05
N GLU A 179 0.72 -6.60 -3.32
CA GLU A 179 0.12 -7.15 -2.10
C GLU A 179 -0.55 -8.50 -2.37
N THR A 180 -1.41 -8.57 -3.38
CA THR A 180 -2.11 -9.82 -3.75
C THR A 180 -1.11 -10.96 -4.04
N ALA A 181 -0.03 -10.65 -4.77
CA ALA A 181 1.00 -11.63 -5.08
C ALA A 181 1.81 -12.03 -3.83
N MET A 182 2.07 -11.09 -2.92
CA MET A 182 2.75 -11.38 -1.65
C MET A 182 1.89 -12.28 -0.75
N GLU A 183 0.60 -11.99 -0.64
CA GLU A 183 -0.38 -12.79 0.10
C GLU A 183 -0.42 -14.23 -0.43
N GLN A 184 -0.63 -14.39 -1.74
CA GLN A 184 -0.64 -15.71 -2.39
C GLN A 184 0.67 -16.47 -2.16
N MET A 185 1.80 -15.78 -2.29
CA MET A 185 3.10 -16.40 -2.06
C MET A 185 3.25 -16.85 -0.60
N ALA A 186 2.90 -15.98 0.35
CA ALA A 186 2.96 -16.32 1.78
C ALA A 186 2.09 -17.54 2.12
N GLN A 187 0.93 -17.72 1.47
CA GLN A 187 0.08 -18.90 1.67
C GLN A 187 0.76 -20.18 1.16
N VAL A 188 1.43 -20.14 0.00
CA VAL A 188 2.22 -21.26 -0.52
C VAL A 188 3.35 -21.61 0.45
N LEU A 189 4.10 -20.60 0.91
CA LEU A 189 5.22 -20.82 1.83
C LEU A 189 4.77 -21.41 3.18
N LYS A 190 3.62 -20.95 3.70
CA LYS A 190 3.00 -21.51 4.90
C LYS A 190 2.61 -22.98 4.73
N HIS A 191 2.08 -23.37 3.56
CA HIS A 191 1.76 -24.77 3.28
C HIS A 191 3.00 -25.67 3.23
N LEU A 192 4.12 -25.11 2.78
CA LEU A 192 5.41 -25.80 2.68
C LEU A 192 6.22 -25.77 3.98
N ASP A 193 5.76 -25.05 5.01
CA ASP A 193 6.50 -24.81 6.26
C ASP A 193 7.90 -24.21 6.02
N ILE A 194 7.99 -23.26 5.09
CA ILE A 194 9.23 -22.54 4.77
C ILE A 194 9.07 -21.04 5.01
N GLY A 195 10.11 -20.40 5.56
CA GLY A 195 10.14 -18.95 5.74
C GLY A 195 10.39 -18.20 4.42
N TRP A 196 9.92 -16.95 4.35
CA TRP A 196 10.09 -16.08 3.18
C TRP A 196 11.54 -15.94 2.75
N ASP A 197 12.44 -15.60 3.68
CA ASP A 197 13.86 -15.41 3.39
C ASP A 197 14.51 -16.71 2.90
N THR A 198 14.19 -17.85 3.53
CA THR A 198 14.67 -19.16 3.07
C THR A 198 14.21 -19.47 1.65
N ALA A 199 12.94 -19.24 1.33
CA ALA A 199 12.40 -19.47 -0.01
C ALA A 199 13.05 -18.54 -1.04
N LYS A 200 13.26 -17.27 -0.70
CA LYS A 200 13.96 -16.30 -1.53
C LYS A 200 15.40 -16.74 -1.79
N ASP A 201 16.12 -17.14 -0.76
CA ASP A 201 17.52 -17.60 -0.88
C ASP A 201 17.61 -18.85 -1.76
N ILE A 202 16.66 -19.79 -1.64
CA ILE A 202 16.57 -20.96 -2.51
C ILE A 202 16.43 -20.54 -3.98
N VAL A 203 15.51 -19.62 -4.30
CA VAL A 203 15.30 -19.16 -5.69
C VAL A 203 16.54 -18.44 -6.22
N LEU A 204 17.13 -17.54 -5.43
CA LEU A 204 18.32 -16.78 -5.83
C LEU A 204 19.55 -17.69 -6.02
N ALA A 205 19.69 -18.76 -5.22
CA ALA A 205 20.75 -19.74 -5.36
C ALA A 205 20.63 -20.59 -6.64
N HIS A 206 19.46 -20.59 -7.31
CA HIS A 206 19.18 -21.37 -8.52
C HIS A 206 18.87 -20.48 -9.73
N VAL A 207 19.26 -19.20 -9.71
CA VAL A 207 19.00 -18.26 -10.81
C VAL A 207 19.68 -18.66 -12.12
N ASP A 208 20.70 -19.52 -12.07
CA ASP A 208 21.36 -20.14 -13.23
C ASP A 208 20.67 -21.42 -13.72
N ARG A 209 19.59 -21.85 -13.06
CA ARG A 209 18.77 -23.03 -13.36
C ARG A 209 17.31 -22.65 -13.63
N PRO A 210 17.04 -21.96 -14.76
CA PRO A 210 15.69 -21.53 -15.14
C PRO A 210 14.72 -22.71 -15.29
N ASP A 211 15.22 -23.88 -15.71
CA ASP A 211 14.48 -25.14 -15.77
C ASP A 211 13.87 -25.51 -14.41
N TRP A 212 14.72 -25.48 -13.38
CA TRP A 212 14.35 -25.91 -12.05
C TRP A 212 13.36 -24.93 -11.43
N ILE A 213 13.63 -23.61 -11.53
CA ILE A 213 12.71 -22.60 -11.00
C ILE A 213 11.35 -22.72 -11.71
N PHE A 214 11.33 -22.88 -13.03
CA PHE A 214 10.10 -22.98 -13.81
C PHE A 214 9.27 -24.21 -13.42
N ASP A 215 9.90 -25.39 -13.35
CA ASP A 215 9.20 -26.63 -13.02
C ASP A 215 8.69 -26.64 -11.58
N VAL A 216 9.49 -26.17 -10.63
CA VAL A 216 9.08 -26.06 -9.21
C VAL A 216 7.92 -25.09 -9.08
N SER A 217 8.00 -23.91 -9.70
CA SER A 217 6.92 -22.93 -9.67
C SER A 217 5.62 -23.49 -10.21
N ARG A 218 5.67 -24.20 -11.35
CA ARG A 218 4.48 -24.84 -11.92
C ARG A 218 3.89 -25.92 -11.01
N GLN A 219 4.74 -26.74 -10.38
CA GLN A 219 4.28 -27.79 -9.46
C GLN A 219 3.64 -27.22 -8.20
N LEU A 220 4.13 -26.08 -7.72
CA LEU A 220 3.66 -25.40 -6.51
C LEU A 220 2.55 -24.37 -6.78
N GLY A 221 2.18 -24.16 -8.06
CA GLY A 221 1.19 -23.14 -8.43
C GLY A 221 1.68 -21.70 -8.22
N ILE A 222 2.99 -21.48 -8.24
CA ILE A 222 3.60 -20.15 -8.11
C ILE A 222 3.64 -19.47 -9.48
N ASN A 223 2.95 -18.34 -9.59
CA ASN A 223 2.88 -17.55 -10.82
C ASN A 223 4.02 -16.53 -10.94
N ASN A 224 4.11 -15.82 -12.07
CA ASN A 224 5.18 -14.84 -12.29
C ASN A 224 5.16 -13.70 -11.26
N ALA A 225 3.98 -13.25 -10.83
CA ALA A 225 3.82 -12.16 -9.88
C ALA A 225 4.26 -12.59 -8.47
N MET A 226 3.95 -13.82 -8.05
CA MET A 226 4.38 -14.39 -6.77
C MET A 226 5.90 -14.55 -6.71
N LEU A 227 6.52 -15.05 -7.79
CA LEU A 227 7.99 -15.09 -7.90
C LEU A 227 8.59 -13.69 -7.81
N ALA A 228 8.02 -12.73 -8.55
CA ALA A 228 8.47 -11.34 -8.54
C ALA A 228 8.35 -10.71 -7.15
N ALA A 229 7.29 -11.03 -6.41
CA ALA A 229 7.10 -10.64 -5.02
C ALA A 229 8.19 -11.23 -4.12
N LEU A 230 8.41 -12.55 -4.18
CA LEU A 230 9.41 -13.26 -3.39
C LEU A 230 10.81 -12.64 -3.52
N VAL A 231 11.25 -12.42 -4.77
CA VAL A 231 12.62 -11.96 -5.07
C VAL A 231 12.75 -10.45 -5.25
N ARG A 232 11.69 -9.69 -5.00
CA ARG A 232 11.69 -8.21 -5.02
C ARG A 232 12.03 -7.57 -6.37
N VAL A 233 11.47 -8.10 -7.45
CA VAL A 233 11.62 -7.59 -8.83
C VAL A 233 10.26 -7.30 -9.47
N GLN A 234 10.22 -6.73 -10.68
CA GLN A 234 8.98 -6.55 -11.43
C GLN A 234 8.53 -7.88 -12.06
N THR A 235 7.21 -8.06 -12.22
CA THR A 235 6.64 -9.26 -12.87
C THR A 235 7.20 -9.45 -14.29
N ASP A 236 7.41 -8.36 -15.02
CA ASP A 236 7.99 -8.41 -16.36
C ASP A 236 9.46 -8.84 -16.36
N ASP A 237 10.22 -8.57 -15.30
CA ASP A 237 11.59 -9.06 -15.16
C ASP A 237 11.61 -10.59 -15.06
N VAL A 238 10.67 -11.18 -14.31
CA VAL A 238 10.52 -12.65 -14.20
C VAL A 238 10.09 -13.25 -15.53
N LYS A 239 9.12 -12.63 -16.23
CA LYS A 239 8.70 -13.09 -17.56
C LYS A 239 9.86 -13.05 -18.55
N ASN A 240 10.60 -11.94 -18.59
CA ASN A 240 11.76 -11.78 -19.46
C ASN A 240 12.86 -12.79 -19.13
N TYR A 241 13.11 -13.05 -17.84
CA TYR A 241 14.05 -14.08 -17.40
C TYR A 241 13.71 -15.46 -18.00
N PHE A 242 12.45 -15.89 -17.91
CA PHE A 242 12.04 -17.18 -18.49
C PHE A 242 12.08 -17.19 -20.02
N LEU A 243 11.59 -16.13 -20.66
CA LEU A 243 11.60 -16.00 -22.12
C LEU A 243 13.02 -16.06 -22.70
N MET A 244 13.97 -15.36 -22.08
CA MET A 244 15.38 -15.37 -22.49
C MET A 244 16.05 -16.74 -22.34
N ASN A 245 15.50 -17.61 -21.49
CA ASN A 245 16.00 -18.96 -21.25
C ASN A 245 15.16 -20.05 -21.97
N GLY A 246 14.25 -19.67 -22.88
CA GLY A 246 13.50 -20.62 -23.72
C GLY A 246 12.24 -21.21 -23.07
N TYR A 247 11.73 -20.58 -21.99
CA TYR A 247 10.50 -21.00 -21.32
C TYR A 247 9.35 -20.06 -21.64
N ASP A 248 8.15 -20.62 -21.86
CA ASP A 248 6.93 -19.83 -22.02
C ASP A 248 6.42 -19.38 -20.64
N ALA A 249 6.74 -18.14 -20.27
CA ALA A 249 6.35 -17.54 -19.01
C ALA A 249 4.82 -17.51 -18.79
N ASN A 250 4.01 -17.57 -19.85
CA ASN A 250 2.54 -17.56 -19.73
C ASN A 250 2.00 -18.84 -19.10
N LEU A 251 2.78 -19.92 -19.08
CA LEU A 251 2.40 -21.19 -18.45
C LEU A 251 2.43 -21.14 -16.92
N LEU A 252 3.05 -20.12 -16.33
CA LEU A 252 3.02 -19.89 -14.88
C LEU A 252 1.83 -19.02 -14.44
N GLY A 253 1.16 -18.33 -15.38
CA GLY A 253 0.22 -17.24 -15.05
C GLY A 253 0.93 -15.91 -14.90
#